data_AF-A0A661LAW1-F1
#
_entry.id   AF-A0A661LAW1-F1
#
_cell.length_a   1.000
_cell.length_b   1.000
_cell.length_c   1.000
_cell.angle_alpha   90.00
_cell.angle_beta   90.00
_cell.angle_gamma   90.00
#
_symmetry.space_group_name_H-M   'P 1'
#
loop_
_entity.id
_entity.type
_entity.pdbx_description
1 polymer ?
#
loop_
_entity_poly.entity_id
_entity_poly.type
_entity_poly.pdbx_seq_one_letter_code
_entity_poly.pdbx_strand_id
1 'polypeptide(L)'
;MDGQMTHQENNSEEPQYVPSGAKMKPAWQESGSGQVVRIIPSSLSKAVPRPSPEFVKRFERKYGKGSVAVFIAIIEKVSSNLSDVARVFGFTREYARHVYKKIYGVPYGKMREAKLQLRRKARIEKNDREGKNRPYLREIGERIRSIGLDYELRKKARFYFYLSNGKTVGIRRCKSPLRIGNVQYYRFNNFAWSPDEFDFLVLRCEGRRRSTHYVIPHQFMPKRIVSLNPESIRSSTKYGRFKEAWHLLHAGLGQSQAVG
;
A
#
# COMPACT_ATOMS: atom_id res chain seq x y z
N MET A 1 21.12 0.05 71.83
CA MET A 1 22.40 0.05 71.08
C MET A 1 22.13 0.80 69.80
N ASP A 2 22.30 2.11 69.91
CA ASP A 2 22.00 3.11 68.88
C ASP A 2 23.17 3.23 67.91
N GLY A 3 22.89 3.14 66.61
CA GLY A 3 23.84 3.40 65.54
C GLY A 3 23.57 4.78 64.93
N GLN A 4 24.45 5.74 65.20
CA GLN A 4 24.40 7.10 64.70
C GLN A 4 24.71 7.20 63.20
N MET A 5 24.02 8.15 62.57
CA MET A 5 24.30 8.71 61.24
C MET A 5 25.66 9.43 61.19
N THR A 6 26.38 9.27 60.09
CA THR A 6 27.25 10.32 59.55
C THR A 6 26.99 10.48 58.05
N HIS A 7 26.73 11.74 57.69
CA HIS A 7 26.58 12.24 56.33
C HIS A 7 27.93 12.22 55.60
N GLN A 8 27.92 11.89 54.30
CA GLN A 8 28.88 12.40 53.34
C GLN A 8 28.18 12.75 52.03
N GLU A 9 28.27 14.03 51.67
CA GLU A 9 27.85 14.62 50.40
C GLU A 9 29.05 14.74 49.45
N ASN A 10 28.72 14.68 48.16
CA ASN A 10 29.37 15.29 46.99
C ASN A 10 30.71 14.73 46.47
N ASN A 11 30.67 14.14 45.27
CA ASN A 11 31.05 14.87 44.04
C ASN A 11 30.82 14.03 42.77
N SER A 12 29.97 14.59 41.90
CA SER A 12 30.14 14.74 40.44
C SER A 12 31.06 13.77 39.68
N GLU A 13 30.48 12.85 38.89
CA GLU A 13 31.10 12.34 37.66
C GLU A 13 30.05 12.28 36.53
N GLU A 14 30.06 13.32 35.69
CA GLU A 14 29.60 13.25 34.31
C GLU A 14 30.47 12.24 33.55
N PRO A 15 29.90 11.24 32.84
CA PRO A 15 30.70 10.42 31.95
C PRO A 15 31.09 11.23 30.71
N GLN A 16 32.35 11.70 30.71
CA GLN A 16 33.05 12.22 29.54
C GLN A 16 33.09 11.16 28.44
N TYR A 17 32.39 11.40 27.33
CA TYR A 17 32.56 10.59 26.12
C TYR A 17 33.74 11.12 25.28
N VAL A 18 34.82 10.35 25.25
CA VAL A 18 36.01 10.57 24.41
C VAL A 18 35.71 10.13 22.97
N PRO A 19 35.92 10.97 21.94
CA PRO A 19 35.74 10.54 20.56
C PRO A 19 36.96 9.71 20.13
N SER A 20 36.83 8.39 20.16
CA SER A 20 37.84 7.48 19.60
C SER A 20 37.91 7.68 18.08
N GLY A 21 39.12 8.00 17.61
CA GLY A 21 39.49 8.23 16.21
C GLY A 21 39.44 6.97 15.34
N ALA A 22 38.29 6.30 15.26
CA ALA A 22 38.03 5.30 14.24
C ALA A 22 37.79 5.99 12.89
N LYS A 23 38.82 5.99 12.03
CA LYS A 23 38.65 6.27 10.60
C LYS A 23 37.64 5.28 10.02
N MET A 24 36.39 5.68 9.86
CA MET A 24 35.39 4.92 9.10
C MET A 24 35.88 4.77 7.66
N LYS A 25 36.35 3.57 7.30
CA LYS A 25 36.54 3.19 5.89
C LYS A 25 35.14 3.08 5.26
N PRO A 26 34.84 3.77 4.15
CA PRO A 26 33.55 3.63 3.49
C PRO A 26 33.47 2.25 2.84
N ALA A 27 32.68 1.37 3.43
CA ALA A 27 32.37 0.05 2.90
C ALA A 27 31.31 0.16 1.81
N TRP A 28 31.72 0.56 0.60
CA TRP A 28 30.92 0.32 -0.62
C TRP A 28 31.87 0.04 -1.78
N GLN A 29 32.22 -1.24 -1.92
CA GLN A 29 32.65 -1.81 -3.20
C GLN A 29 31.36 -2.06 -4.00
N GLU A 30 31.33 -1.53 -5.22
CA GLU A 30 30.16 -1.55 -6.09
C GLU A 30 29.80 -2.99 -6.51
N SER A 31 28.53 -3.34 -6.34
CA SER A 31 27.93 -4.46 -7.06
C SER A 31 26.66 -3.97 -7.75
N GLY A 32 26.76 -3.84 -9.08
CA GLY A 32 25.68 -4.09 -10.04
C GLY A 32 24.51 -3.10 -10.07
N SER A 33 24.49 -2.27 -11.12
CA SER A 33 23.27 -1.73 -11.75
C SER A 33 22.25 -1.07 -10.81
N GLY A 34 22.63 0.05 -10.18
CA GLY A 34 21.70 0.91 -9.47
C GLY A 34 21.65 2.28 -10.13
N GLN A 35 20.84 2.46 -11.18
CA GLN A 35 20.49 3.79 -11.65
C GLN A 35 19.85 4.55 -10.47
N VAL A 36 20.61 5.44 -9.82
CA VAL A 36 20.12 6.29 -8.75
C VAL A 36 19.23 7.34 -9.43
N VAL A 37 17.95 7.00 -9.58
CA VAL A 37 16.93 7.97 -9.98
C VAL A 37 16.94 9.04 -8.91
N ARG A 38 17.51 10.21 -9.21
CA ARG A 38 17.51 11.35 -8.29
C ARG A 38 16.06 11.66 -7.93
N ILE A 39 15.70 11.45 -6.66
CA ILE A 39 14.35 11.67 -6.09
C ILE A 39 14.03 13.17 -5.95
N ILE A 40 14.89 14.02 -6.50
CA ILE A 40 14.72 15.46 -6.53
C ILE A 40 13.48 15.76 -7.39
N PRO A 41 12.44 16.42 -6.84
CA PRO A 41 11.35 16.99 -7.63
C PRO A 41 11.89 17.74 -8.83
N SER A 42 11.24 17.68 -9.99
CA SER A 42 11.75 18.39 -11.20
C SER A 42 11.99 19.89 -10.94
N SER A 43 11.22 20.49 -10.02
CA SER A 43 11.38 21.86 -9.51
C SER A 43 12.64 22.13 -8.68
N LEU A 44 13.32 21.09 -8.20
CA LEU A 44 14.59 21.16 -7.45
C LEU A 44 15.79 20.64 -8.28
N SER A 45 15.53 20.02 -9.44
CA SER A 45 16.56 19.40 -10.28
C SER A 45 17.40 20.40 -11.09
N LYS A 46 16.85 21.58 -11.41
CA LYS A 46 17.52 22.60 -12.23
C LYS A 46 18.43 23.56 -11.45
N ALA A 47 18.41 23.52 -10.12
CA ALA A 47 19.31 24.32 -9.29
C ALA A 47 19.36 23.73 -7.87
N VAL A 48 20.04 22.59 -7.68
CA VAL A 48 20.59 22.32 -6.34
C VAL A 48 21.73 23.32 -6.18
N PRO A 49 21.58 24.37 -5.34
CA PRO A 49 22.66 25.32 -5.14
C PRO A 49 23.86 24.54 -4.64
N ARG A 50 25.04 24.76 -5.21
CA ARG A 50 26.22 24.11 -4.66
C ARG A 50 26.41 24.65 -3.23
N PRO A 51 26.59 23.80 -2.22
CA PRO A 51 26.92 24.28 -0.88
C PRO A 51 28.13 25.20 -0.94
N SER A 52 28.17 26.23 -0.10
CA SER A 52 29.31 27.16 -0.12
C SER A 52 30.61 26.38 0.13
N PRO A 53 31.71 26.68 -0.61
CA PRO A 53 32.97 25.97 -0.45
C PRO A 53 33.48 25.97 1.00
N GLU A 54 33.24 27.07 1.72
CA GLU A 54 33.59 27.22 3.13
C GLU A 54 32.77 26.30 4.04
N PHE A 55 31.47 26.12 3.77
CA PHE A 55 30.65 25.14 4.49
C PHE A 55 31.17 23.72 4.26
N VAL A 56 31.45 23.36 3.00
CA VAL A 56 31.98 22.03 2.66
C VAL A 56 33.29 21.77 3.41
N LYS A 57 34.25 22.69 3.34
CA LYS A 57 35.54 22.57 4.05
C LYS A 57 35.36 22.37 5.55
N ARG A 58 34.49 23.14 6.21
CA ARG A 58 34.23 23.01 7.65
C ARG A 58 33.53 21.70 8.01
N PHE A 59 32.54 21.29 7.22
CA PHE A 59 31.80 20.06 7.44
C PHE A 59 32.71 18.84 7.26
N GLU A 60 33.52 18.81 6.19
CA GLU A 60 34.45 17.72 5.94
C GLU A 60 35.64 17.68 6.90
N ARG A 61 36.09 18.83 7.42
CA ARG A 61 37.08 18.86 8.51
C ARG A 61 36.55 18.19 9.78
N LYS A 62 35.26 18.37 10.09
CA LYS A 62 34.63 17.82 11.30
C LYS A 62 34.23 16.36 11.15
N TYR A 63 33.65 15.97 10.01
CA TYR A 63 33.03 14.66 9.80
C TYR A 63 33.78 13.76 8.80
N GLY A 64 34.92 14.22 8.27
CA GLY A 64 35.72 13.49 7.29
C GLY A 64 35.47 13.92 5.85
N LYS A 65 36.48 13.73 5.01
CA LYS A 65 36.43 13.99 3.56
C LYS A 65 35.31 13.17 2.92
N GLY A 66 34.47 13.78 2.07
CA GLY A 66 33.34 13.12 1.43
C GLY A 66 32.06 13.04 2.28
N SER A 67 32.07 13.56 3.52
CA SER A 67 30.90 13.56 4.41
C SER A 67 29.68 14.27 3.81
N VAL A 68 29.86 15.31 3.00
CA VAL A 68 28.76 15.97 2.28
C VAL A 68 28.12 15.02 1.27
N ALA A 69 28.91 14.25 0.52
CA ALA A 69 28.40 13.27 -0.43
C ALA A 69 27.64 12.14 0.28
N VAL A 70 28.16 11.67 1.43
CA VAL A 70 27.47 10.69 2.28
C VAL A 70 26.14 11.23 2.81
N PHE A 71 26.10 12.48 3.26
CA PHE A 71 24.87 13.15 3.70
C PHE A 71 23.83 13.14 2.57
N ILE A 72 24.24 13.55 1.35
CA ILE A 72 23.38 13.58 0.17
C ILE A 72 22.86 12.17 -0.15
N ALA A 73 23.75 11.18 -0.23
CA ALA A 73 23.39 9.81 -0.54
C ALA A 73 22.37 9.20 0.43
N ILE A 74 22.46 9.52 1.73
CA ILE A 74 21.48 9.07 2.72
C ILE A 74 20.17 9.85 2.57
N ILE A 75 20.24 11.19 2.52
CA ILE A 75 19.04 12.03 2.55
C ILE A 75 18.25 11.98 1.25
N GLU A 76 18.81 11.51 0.13
CA GLU A 76 18.07 11.33 -1.11
C GLU A 76 17.24 10.04 -1.12
N LYS A 77 17.64 8.99 -0.39
CA LYS A 77 16.89 7.72 -0.33
C LYS A 77 15.43 7.94 0.09
N VAL A 78 14.47 7.36 -0.66
CA VAL A 78 13.03 7.53 -0.36
C VAL A 78 12.68 7.10 1.05
N SER A 79 13.30 6.04 1.57
CA SER A 79 13.06 5.47 2.90
C SER A 79 13.66 6.30 4.04
N SER A 80 14.74 7.03 3.79
CA SER A 80 15.50 7.75 4.82
C SER A 80 14.94 9.15 5.13
N ASN A 81 15.27 9.64 6.32
CA ASN A 81 14.88 10.96 6.82
C ASN A 81 16.04 11.65 7.59
N LEU A 82 15.81 12.88 8.06
CA LEU A 82 16.82 13.67 8.78
C LEU A 82 17.36 12.97 10.04
N SER A 83 16.54 12.17 10.74
CA SER A 83 16.98 11.40 11.91
C SER A 83 17.96 10.29 11.54
N ASP A 84 17.81 9.67 10.37
CA ASP A 84 18.73 8.63 9.91
C ASP A 84 20.11 9.23 9.61
N VAL A 85 20.12 10.41 9.00
CA VAL A 85 21.36 11.16 8.77
C VAL A 85 22.00 11.57 10.11
N ALA A 86 21.21 12.14 11.01
CA ALA A 86 21.66 12.51 12.35
C ALA A 86 22.33 11.34 13.10
N ARG A 87 21.73 10.15 13.03
CA ARG A 87 22.28 8.92 13.61
C ARG A 87 23.64 8.56 13.00
N VAL A 88 23.77 8.61 11.67
CA VAL A 88 25.04 8.27 10.98
C VAL A 88 26.17 9.22 11.35
N PHE A 89 25.87 10.51 11.51
CA PHE A 89 26.89 11.53 11.79
C PHE A 89 27.05 11.86 13.28
N GLY A 90 26.28 11.23 14.16
CA GLY A 90 26.33 11.48 15.61
C GLY A 90 25.91 12.91 16.00
N PHE A 91 24.93 13.50 15.30
CA PHE A 91 24.40 14.84 15.63
C PHE A 91 22.88 14.87 15.72
N THR A 92 22.31 15.99 16.15
CA THR A 92 20.86 16.14 16.31
C THR A 92 20.13 16.25 14.96
N ARG A 93 18.88 15.78 14.91
CA ARG A 93 17.99 15.95 13.75
C ARG A 93 17.87 17.42 13.32
N GLU A 94 17.92 18.34 14.29
CA GLU A 94 17.82 19.77 14.04
C GLU A 94 19.07 20.32 13.34
N TYR A 95 20.25 19.86 13.74
CA TYR A 95 21.48 20.15 13.00
C TYR A 95 21.44 19.55 11.59
N ALA A 96 20.90 18.34 11.41
CA ALA A 96 20.66 17.74 10.10
C ALA A 96 19.80 18.65 9.20
N ARG A 97 18.76 19.27 9.76
CA ARG A 97 17.88 20.21 9.06
C ARG A 97 18.64 21.45 8.59
N HIS A 98 19.52 21.99 9.42
CA HIS A 98 20.38 23.13 9.07
C HIS A 98 21.38 22.77 7.97
N VAL A 99 22.04 21.62 8.08
CA VAL A 99 22.96 21.10 7.06
C VAL A 99 22.23 20.90 5.74
N TYR A 100 21.05 20.29 5.76
CA TYR A 100 20.21 20.15 4.56
C TYR A 100 19.94 21.51 3.91
N LYS A 101 19.53 22.53 4.68
CA LYS A 101 19.28 23.88 4.15
C LYS A 101 20.54 24.50 3.54
N LYS A 102 21.71 24.27 4.13
CA LYS A 102 23.00 24.75 3.58
C LYS A 102 23.41 24.03 2.29
N ILE A 103 23.06 22.75 2.14
CA ILE A 103 23.36 21.96 0.94
C ILE A 103 22.39 22.26 -0.19
N TYR A 104 21.10 22.34 0.08
CA TYR A 104 20.06 22.43 -0.95
C TYR A 104 19.47 23.84 -1.11
N GLY A 105 19.83 24.80 -0.25
CA GLY A 105 19.29 26.16 -0.25
C GLY A 105 17.81 26.28 0.12
N VAL A 106 17.11 25.15 0.32
CA VAL A 106 15.67 25.09 0.60
C VAL A 106 15.37 24.32 1.89
N PRO A 107 14.21 24.55 2.52
CA PRO A 107 13.78 23.74 3.66
C PRO A 107 13.51 22.28 3.28
N TYR A 108 13.83 21.36 4.20
CA TYR A 108 13.59 19.91 4.02
C TYR A 108 12.12 19.53 3.82
N GLY A 109 11.18 20.39 4.22
CA GLY A 109 9.74 20.14 4.08
C GLY A 109 9.33 19.76 2.65
N LYS A 110 9.88 20.45 1.63
CA LYS A 110 9.61 20.19 0.21
C LYS A 110 10.05 18.77 -0.21
N MET A 111 11.24 18.35 0.22
CA MET A 111 11.75 16.99 -0.03
C MET A 111 10.94 15.94 0.72
N ARG A 112 10.55 16.20 1.97
CA ARG A 112 9.72 15.29 2.77
C ARG A 112 8.37 15.04 2.09
N GLU A 113 7.73 16.09 1.57
CA GLU A 113 6.46 15.98 0.85
C GLU A 113 6.61 15.15 -0.42
N ALA A 114 7.63 15.42 -1.23
CA ALA A 114 7.91 14.65 -2.44
C ALA A 114 8.13 13.15 -2.13
N LYS A 115 8.94 12.85 -1.11
CA LYS A 115 9.13 11.46 -0.64
C LYS A 115 7.83 10.83 -0.17
N LEU A 116 6.96 11.57 0.52
CA LEU A 116 5.67 11.07 0.98
C LEU A 116 4.77 10.71 -0.21
N GLN A 117 4.74 11.52 -1.26
CA GLN A 117 3.98 11.22 -2.47
C GLN A 117 4.51 9.99 -3.19
N LEU A 118 5.84 9.84 -3.31
CA LEU A 118 6.46 8.63 -3.88
C LEU A 118 6.12 7.37 -3.09
N ARG A 119 6.20 7.43 -1.75
CA ARG A 119 5.81 6.30 -0.87
C ARG A 119 4.32 5.96 -1.03
N ARG A 120 3.45 6.97 -1.14
CA ARG A 120 2.02 6.78 -1.38
C ARG A 120 1.77 6.11 -2.72
N LYS A 121 2.39 6.60 -3.80
CA LYS A 121 2.27 6.01 -5.14
C LYS A 121 2.76 4.55 -5.16
N ALA A 122 3.95 4.28 -4.62
CA ALA A 122 4.50 2.94 -4.53
C ALA A 122 3.61 1.99 -3.69
N ARG A 123 3.03 2.48 -2.59
CA ARG A 123 2.07 1.70 -1.79
C ARG A 123 0.81 1.39 -2.56
N ILE A 124 0.26 2.34 -3.32
CA ILE A 124 -0.92 2.14 -4.17
C ILE A 124 -0.59 1.10 -5.25
N GLU A 125 0.51 1.25 -5.97
CA GLU A 125 0.93 0.30 -7.00
C GLU A 125 1.16 -1.11 -6.45
N LYS A 126 1.79 -1.22 -5.27
CA LYS A 126 1.97 -2.50 -4.58
C LYS A 126 0.62 -3.13 -4.22
N ASN A 127 -0.27 -2.36 -3.58
CA ASN A 127 -1.62 -2.82 -3.25
C ASN A 127 -2.43 -3.20 -4.51
N ASP A 128 -2.18 -2.55 -5.64
CA ASP A 128 -2.85 -2.83 -6.90
C ASP A 128 -2.33 -4.10 -7.55
N ARG A 129 -1.02 -4.32 -7.55
CA ARG A 129 -0.41 -5.59 -7.98
C ARG A 129 -0.87 -6.75 -7.09
N GLU A 130 -0.76 -6.61 -5.77
CA GLU A 130 -1.23 -7.61 -4.81
C GLU A 130 -2.75 -7.81 -4.90
N GLY A 131 -3.49 -6.74 -5.17
CA GLY A 131 -4.94 -6.76 -5.33
C GLY A 131 -5.39 -7.50 -6.59
N LYS A 132 -4.72 -7.28 -7.73
CA LYS A 132 -4.96 -8.03 -8.98
C LYS A 132 -4.58 -9.51 -8.84
N ASN A 133 -3.52 -9.80 -8.09
CA ASN A 133 -3.04 -11.16 -7.85
C ASN A 133 -3.81 -11.94 -6.77
N ARG A 134 -4.98 -11.45 -6.33
CA ARG A 134 -5.78 -12.17 -5.34
C ARG A 134 -6.34 -13.46 -5.94
N PRO A 135 -6.13 -14.64 -5.31
CA PRO A 135 -6.55 -15.93 -5.86
C PRO A 135 -8.04 -16.00 -6.24
N TYR A 136 -8.92 -15.40 -5.43
CA TYR A 136 -10.37 -15.41 -5.72
C TYR A 136 -10.75 -14.61 -6.96
N LEU A 137 -9.98 -13.56 -7.32
CA LEU A 137 -10.25 -12.84 -8.57
C LEU A 137 -9.93 -13.77 -9.73
N ARG A 138 -8.73 -14.39 -9.72
CA ARG A 138 -8.33 -15.36 -10.74
C ARG A 138 -9.34 -16.50 -10.88
N GLU A 139 -9.78 -17.10 -9.77
CA GLU A 139 -10.81 -18.15 -9.74
C GLU A 139 -12.10 -17.71 -10.45
N ILE A 140 -12.61 -16.50 -10.15
CA ILE A 140 -13.81 -15.97 -10.81
C ILE A 140 -13.56 -15.71 -12.30
N GLY A 141 -12.39 -15.19 -12.67
CA GLY A 141 -12.02 -14.98 -14.07
C GLY A 141 -11.94 -16.29 -14.85
N GLU A 142 -11.26 -17.30 -14.31
CA GLU A 142 -11.22 -18.66 -14.87
C GLU A 142 -12.62 -19.25 -14.99
N ARG A 143 -13.51 -18.97 -14.03
CA ARG A 143 -14.90 -19.41 -14.11
C ARG A 143 -15.67 -18.74 -15.24
N ILE A 144 -15.50 -17.44 -15.44
CA ILE A 144 -16.06 -16.70 -16.60
C ILE A 144 -15.51 -17.27 -17.91
N ARG A 145 -14.21 -17.55 -17.98
CA ARG A 145 -13.59 -18.19 -19.16
C ARG A 145 -14.13 -19.59 -19.42
N SER A 146 -14.39 -20.37 -18.37
CA SER A 146 -14.91 -21.75 -18.50
C SER A 146 -16.31 -21.83 -19.09
N ILE A 147 -17.08 -20.74 -19.05
CA ILE A 147 -18.39 -20.65 -19.72
C ILE A 147 -18.29 -20.04 -21.12
N GLY A 148 -17.09 -19.86 -21.66
CA GLY A 148 -16.86 -19.37 -23.03
C GLY A 148 -16.82 -17.86 -23.17
N LEU A 149 -16.68 -17.10 -22.07
CA LEU A 149 -16.61 -15.64 -22.10
C LEU A 149 -15.20 -15.15 -21.80
N ASP A 150 -14.70 -14.19 -22.57
CA ASP A 150 -13.47 -13.48 -22.21
C ASP A 150 -13.72 -12.43 -21.12
N TYR A 151 -12.67 -12.01 -20.43
CA TYR A 151 -12.78 -11.02 -19.37
C TYR A 151 -11.57 -10.09 -19.29
N GLU A 152 -11.82 -8.84 -18.91
CA GLU A 152 -10.80 -7.88 -18.52
C GLU A 152 -10.98 -7.49 -17.04
N LEU A 153 -9.95 -7.64 -16.22
CA LEU A 153 -9.99 -7.21 -14.81
C LEU A 153 -9.70 -5.72 -14.69
N ARG A 154 -10.69 -4.94 -14.28
CA ARG A 154 -10.56 -3.51 -14.01
C ARG A 154 -10.72 -3.19 -12.53
N LYS A 155 -10.25 -2.00 -12.16
CA LYS A 155 -10.36 -1.47 -10.79
C LYS A 155 -10.95 -0.08 -10.82
N LYS A 156 -11.95 0.16 -9.96
CA LYS A 156 -12.52 1.50 -9.73
C LYS A 156 -12.59 1.76 -8.23
N ALA A 157 -11.99 2.86 -7.80
CA ALA A 157 -11.82 3.23 -6.39
C ALA A 157 -11.30 2.06 -5.52
N ARG A 158 -12.15 1.47 -4.67
CA ARG A 158 -11.78 0.41 -3.71
C ARG A 158 -12.10 -1.01 -4.20
N PHE A 159 -12.55 -1.18 -5.44
CA PHE A 159 -13.15 -2.43 -5.88
C PHE A 159 -12.68 -2.87 -7.26
N TYR A 160 -12.68 -4.19 -7.44
CA TYR A 160 -12.37 -4.86 -8.69
C TYR A 160 -13.65 -5.35 -9.34
N PHE A 161 -13.69 -5.29 -10.66
CA PHE A 161 -14.80 -5.77 -11.48
C PHE A 161 -14.26 -6.34 -12.79
N TYR A 162 -15.00 -7.26 -13.38
CA TYR A 162 -14.71 -7.77 -14.72
C TYR A 162 -15.53 -7.01 -15.75
N LEU A 163 -14.92 -6.69 -16.88
CA LEU A 163 -15.64 -6.43 -18.13
C LEU A 163 -15.67 -7.74 -18.91
N SER A 164 -16.85 -8.26 -19.21
CA SER A 164 -17.02 -9.52 -19.94
C SER A 164 -18.25 -9.42 -20.83
N ASN A 165 -18.09 -9.71 -22.11
CA ASN A 165 -19.16 -9.62 -23.12
C ASN A 165 -19.90 -8.26 -23.11
N GLY A 166 -19.14 -7.16 -23.05
CA GLY A 166 -19.67 -5.79 -22.97
C GLY A 166 -20.32 -5.42 -21.64
N LYS A 167 -20.36 -6.33 -20.66
CA LYS A 167 -21.04 -6.14 -19.37
C LYS A 167 -20.06 -6.06 -18.20
N THR A 168 -20.44 -5.30 -17.20
CA THR A 168 -19.70 -5.05 -15.97
C THR A 168 -20.13 -6.01 -14.87
N VAL A 169 -19.17 -6.75 -14.32
CA VAL A 169 -19.39 -7.78 -13.29
C VAL A 169 -18.66 -7.39 -12.01
N GLY A 170 -19.39 -6.83 -11.06
CA GLY A 170 -18.88 -6.46 -9.74
C GLY A 170 -18.64 -7.68 -8.85
N ILE A 171 -17.63 -7.63 -7.98
CA ILE A 171 -17.24 -8.77 -7.14
C ILE A 171 -17.20 -8.40 -5.66
N ARG A 172 -17.87 -9.18 -4.82
CA ARG A 172 -17.70 -9.14 -3.37
C ARG A 172 -17.41 -10.53 -2.83
N ARG A 173 -16.61 -10.58 -1.77
CA ARG A 173 -16.34 -11.82 -1.01
C ARG A 173 -16.72 -11.64 0.45
N CYS A 174 -17.21 -12.72 1.05
CA CYS A 174 -17.39 -12.84 2.49
C CYS A 174 -16.60 -14.07 2.96
N LYS A 175 -15.63 -13.84 3.85
CA LYS A 175 -14.72 -14.88 4.38
C LYS A 175 -15.25 -15.61 5.60
N SER A 176 -16.14 -14.96 6.33
CA SER A 176 -16.49 -15.36 7.68
C SER A 176 -18.00 -15.47 7.74
N PRO A 177 -18.55 -16.70 7.75
CA PRO A 177 -19.97 -16.88 7.97
C PRO A 177 -20.35 -16.46 9.39
N LEU A 178 -21.52 -15.86 9.52
CA LEU A 178 -22.24 -15.70 10.77
C LEU A 178 -23.04 -16.97 11.04
N ARG A 179 -22.95 -17.51 12.25
CA ARG A 179 -23.76 -18.65 12.67
C ARG A 179 -24.97 -18.15 13.44
N ILE A 180 -26.17 -18.55 13.00
CA ILE A 180 -27.44 -18.27 13.69
C ILE A 180 -28.10 -19.63 13.92
N GLY A 181 -28.14 -20.07 15.17
CA GLY A 181 -28.50 -21.45 15.52
C GLY A 181 -27.59 -22.47 14.82
N ASN A 182 -28.22 -23.40 14.08
CA ASN A 182 -27.50 -24.43 13.31
C ASN A 182 -27.22 -24.04 11.86
N VAL A 183 -27.54 -22.81 11.45
CA VAL A 183 -27.42 -22.36 10.06
C VAL A 183 -26.29 -21.33 9.91
N GLN A 184 -25.53 -21.46 8.82
CA GLN A 184 -24.47 -20.51 8.46
C GLN A 184 -24.97 -19.52 7.40
N TYR A 185 -24.75 -18.24 7.66
CA TYR A 185 -25.10 -17.14 6.77
C TYR A 185 -23.87 -16.30 6.44
N TYR A 186 -23.62 -16.06 5.16
CA TYR A 186 -22.63 -15.10 4.70
C TYR A 186 -23.31 -13.76 4.51
N ARG A 187 -22.96 -12.80 5.37
CA ARG A 187 -23.52 -11.45 5.33
C ARG A 187 -22.67 -10.56 4.45
N PHE A 188 -23.32 -9.90 3.50
CA PHE A 188 -22.73 -8.85 2.67
C PHE A 188 -23.44 -7.54 2.98
N ASN A 189 -22.65 -6.54 3.32
CA ASN A 189 -23.12 -5.24 3.78
C ASN A 189 -22.51 -4.16 2.89
N ASN A 190 -23.08 -2.96 2.99
CA ASN A 190 -22.44 -1.73 2.53
C ASN A 190 -21.98 -1.85 1.06
N PHE A 191 -22.96 -2.11 0.20
CA PHE A 191 -22.84 -1.95 -1.25
C PHE A 191 -22.65 -0.45 -1.53
N ALA A 192 -21.44 0.04 -1.28
CA ALA A 192 -21.02 1.43 -1.49
C ALA A 192 -20.90 1.80 -2.99
N TRP A 193 -21.67 1.13 -3.84
CA TRP A 193 -21.73 1.29 -5.28
C TRP A 193 -23.10 1.84 -5.63
N SER A 194 -23.18 2.63 -6.70
CA SER A 194 -24.49 2.89 -7.28
C SER A 194 -25.05 1.55 -7.77
N PRO A 195 -26.34 1.25 -7.56
CA PRO A 195 -26.97 0.07 -8.17
C PRO A 195 -26.66 -0.03 -9.66
N ASP A 196 -26.55 1.10 -10.35
CA ASP A 196 -26.32 1.22 -11.80
C ASP A 196 -24.85 1.07 -12.22
N GLU A 197 -23.94 0.83 -11.27
CA GLU A 197 -22.51 0.70 -11.57
C GLU A 197 -22.15 -0.65 -12.19
N PHE A 198 -22.99 -1.67 -12.01
CA PHE A 198 -22.73 -3.03 -12.47
C PHE A 198 -23.96 -3.68 -13.10
N ASP A 199 -23.76 -4.39 -14.20
CA ASP A 199 -24.77 -5.23 -14.85
C ASP A 199 -25.01 -6.53 -14.07
N PHE A 200 -23.94 -7.07 -13.47
CA PHE A 200 -23.97 -8.27 -12.64
C PHE A 200 -23.15 -8.11 -11.37
N LEU A 201 -23.59 -8.79 -10.32
CA LEU A 201 -22.92 -8.85 -9.04
C LEU A 201 -22.62 -10.30 -8.67
N VAL A 202 -21.34 -10.62 -8.52
CA VAL A 202 -20.88 -11.92 -8.02
C VAL A 202 -20.58 -11.80 -6.53
N LEU A 203 -21.37 -12.52 -5.72
CA LEU A 203 -21.15 -12.67 -4.29
C LEU A 203 -20.50 -14.04 -4.02
N ARG A 204 -19.27 -14.02 -3.53
CA ARG A 204 -18.51 -15.22 -3.17
C ARG A 204 -18.56 -15.47 -1.66
N CYS A 205 -19.20 -16.57 -1.28
CA CYS A 205 -19.18 -17.12 0.07
C CYS A 205 -17.98 -18.06 0.18
N GLU A 206 -16.95 -17.67 0.93
CA GLU A 206 -15.73 -18.46 1.09
C GLU A 206 -15.93 -19.52 2.18
N GLY A 207 -16.32 -20.72 1.75
CA GLY A 207 -16.46 -21.87 2.64
C GLY A 207 -15.13 -22.55 2.95
N ARG A 208 -15.13 -23.40 3.98
CA ARG A 208 -13.92 -24.12 4.43
C ARG A 208 -13.34 -25.07 3.38
N ARG A 209 -14.20 -25.70 2.57
CA ARG A 209 -13.81 -26.69 1.54
C ARG A 209 -13.98 -26.16 0.12
N ARG A 210 -15.03 -25.39 -0.12
CA ARG A 210 -15.35 -24.80 -1.42
C ARG A 210 -15.97 -23.44 -1.25
N SER A 211 -15.74 -22.57 -2.22
CA SER A 211 -16.48 -21.31 -2.32
C SER A 211 -17.79 -21.54 -3.07
N THR A 212 -18.82 -20.78 -2.71
CA THR A 212 -20.10 -20.75 -3.42
C THR A 212 -20.34 -19.35 -3.95
N HIS A 213 -20.79 -19.26 -5.19
CA HIS A 213 -20.98 -18.02 -5.91
C HIS A 213 -22.47 -17.77 -6.16
N TYR A 214 -22.87 -16.51 -6.06
CA TYR A 214 -24.20 -16.06 -6.47
C TYR A 214 -24.03 -14.99 -7.53
N VAL A 215 -24.56 -15.23 -8.72
CA VAL A 215 -24.48 -14.34 -9.88
C VAL A 215 -25.81 -13.61 -10.02
N ILE A 216 -25.86 -12.37 -9.55
CA ILE A 216 -27.09 -11.59 -9.40
C ILE A 216 -27.14 -10.51 -10.48
N PRO A 217 -28.11 -10.55 -11.41
CA PRO A 217 -28.33 -9.47 -12.38
C PRO A 217 -28.71 -8.16 -11.69
N HIS A 218 -28.41 -7.04 -12.34
CA HIS A 218 -28.71 -5.68 -11.89
C HIS A 218 -30.11 -5.52 -11.26
N GLN A 219 -31.15 -5.96 -11.98
CA GLN A 219 -32.56 -5.87 -11.54
C GLN A 219 -32.88 -6.58 -10.22
N PHE A 220 -32.01 -7.49 -9.77
CA PHE A 220 -32.17 -8.24 -8.52
C PHE A 220 -31.09 -7.90 -7.49
N MET A 221 -30.24 -6.90 -7.73
CA MET A 221 -29.18 -6.55 -6.80
C MET A 221 -29.71 -6.09 -5.43
N PRO A 222 -29.05 -6.49 -4.34
CA PRO A 222 -29.43 -6.08 -2.99
C PRO A 222 -29.16 -4.59 -2.77
N LYS A 223 -30.17 -3.86 -2.29
CA LYS A 223 -30.05 -2.41 -2.02
C LYS A 223 -29.14 -2.05 -0.83
N ARG A 224 -29.03 -2.91 0.19
CA ARG A 224 -28.31 -2.58 1.45
C ARG A 224 -27.53 -3.75 2.04
N ILE A 225 -28.23 -4.83 2.40
CA ILE A 225 -27.68 -6.00 3.07
C ILE A 225 -28.27 -7.24 2.41
N VAL A 226 -27.46 -8.28 2.25
CA VAL A 226 -27.92 -9.62 1.90
C VAL A 226 -27.22 -10.65 2.77
N SER A 227 -28.00 -11.61 3.24
CA SER A 227 -27.51 -12.80 3.96
C SER A 227 -27.76 -14.01 3.07
N LEU A 228 -26.71 -14.76 2.77
CA LEU A 228 -26.76 -15.93 1.90
C LEU A 228 -26.45 -17.19 2.70
N ASN A 229 -27.23 -18.23 2.50
CA ASN A 229 -26.96 -19.56 3.05
C ASN A 229 -26.57 -20.50 1.90
N PRO A 230 -25.26 -20.80 1.71
CA PRO A 230 -24.79 -21.73 0.68
C PRO A 230 -25.33 -23.16 0.81
N GLU A 231 -25.79 -23.58 1.98
CA GLU A 231 -26.35 -24.92 2.19
C GLU A 231 -27.86 -24.97 1.90
N SER A 232 -28.51 -23.82 1.71
CA SER A 232 -29.92 -23.79 1.31
C SER A 232 -30.12 -24.35 -0.10
N ILE A 233 -31.27 -25.00 -0.28
CA ILE A 233 -31.76 -25.47 -1.57
C ILE A 233 -32.03 -24.26 -2.47
N ARG A 234 -31.76 -24.37 -3.78
CA ARG A 234 -31.88 -23.24 -4.73
C ARG A 234 -33.26 -22.56 -4.72
N SER A 235 -34.33 -23.30 -4.46
CA SER A 235 -35.70 -22.78 -4.45
C SER A 235 -36.13 -22.16 -3.12
N SER A 236 -35.41 -22.40 -2.02
CA SER A 236 -35.92 -22.05 -0.67
C SER A 236 -35.57 -20.64 -0.20
N THR A 237 -34.80 -19.87 -0.98
CA THR A 237 -34.42 -18.49 -0.61
C THR A 237 -34.52 -17.54 -1.79
N LYS A 238 -34.79 -16.25 -1.49
CA LYS A 238 -34.89 -15.17 -2.48
C LYS A 238 -33.74 -15.15 -3.51
N TYR A 239 -32.52 -15.44 -3.06
CA TYR A 239 -31.33 -15.44 -3.91
C TYR A 239 -30.86 -16.85 -4.32
N GLY A 240 -31.54 -17.91 -3.88
CA GLY A 240 -31.15 -19.29 -4.16
C GLY A 240 -31.12 -19.61 -5.66
N ARG A 241 -32.01 -18.99 -6.46
CA ARG A 241 -32.01 -19.09 -7.92
C ARG A 241 -30.75 -18.53 -8.61
N PHE A 242 -29.99 -17.69 -7.93
CA PHE A 242 -28.74 -17.11 -8.44
C PHE A 242 -27.49 -17.91 -8.05
N LYS A 243 -27.66 -18.97 -7.24
CA LYS A 243 -26.57 -19.84 -6.79
C LYS A 243 -25.93 -20.57 -7.97
N GLU A 244 -24.65 -20.31 -8.21
CA GLU A 244 -23.86 -20.81 -9.34
C GLU A 244 -24.48 -20.51 -10.72
N ALA A 245 -25.30 -19.45 -10.82
CA ALA A 245 -26.02 -19.09 -12.03
C ALA A 245 -25.14 -18.35 -13.06
N TRP A 246 -23.95 -18.90 -13.35
CA TRP A 246 -22.97 -18.32 -14.28
C TRP A 246 -23.51 -18.17 -15.71
N HIS A 247 -24.44 -19.04 -16.11
CA HIS A 247 -25.12 -18.96 -17.40
C HIS A 247 -25.85 -17.63 -17.62
N LEU A 248 -26.23 -16.90 -16.56
CA LEU A 248 -26.89 -15.60 -16.69
C LEU A 248 -26.01 -14.55 -17.37
N LEU A 249 -24.68 -14.71 -17.36
CA LEU A 249 -23.77 -13.81 -18.06
C LEU A 249 -23.94 -13.86 -19.59
N HIS A 250 -24.48 -14.97 -20.13
CA HIS A 250 -24.78 -15.12 -21.56
C HIS A 250 -26.03 -14.36 -22.04
N ALA A 251 -26.92 -13.98 -21.13
CA ALA A 251 -28.26 -13.47 -21.45
C ALA A 251 -28.29 -12.07 -22.12
N GLY A 252 -27.21 -11.65 -22.80
CA GLY A 252 -27.14 -10.44 -23.64
C GLY A 252 -26.85 -10.71 -25.12
N LEU A 253 -26.68 -11.95 -25.57
CA LEU A 253 -26.38 -12.28 -26.97
C LEU A 253 -27.57 -12.11 -27.96
N GLY A 254 -28.69 -11.52 -27.52
CA GLY A 254 -29.98 -11.61 -28.22
C GLY A 254 -30.65 -10.29 -28.63
N GLN A 255 -29.94 -9.17 -28.74
CA GLN A 255 -30.51 -7.94 -29.34
C GLN A 255 -29.49 -7.23 -30.24
N SER A 256 -29.15 -7.87 -31.36
CA SER A 256 -28.62 -7.20 -32.56
C SER A 256 -28.82 -8.11 -33.77
N GLN A 257 -30.06 -8.51 -34.05
CA GLN A 257 -30.52 -8.83 -35.41
C GLN A 257 -32.03 -8.62 -35.46
N ALA A 258 -32.44 -7.42 -35.86
CA ALA A 258 -33.74 -7.13 -36.47
C ALA A 258 -33.63 -5.77 -37.18
N VAL A 259 -32.87 -5.75 -38.28
CA VAL A 259 -33.10 -4.81 -39.39
C VAL A 259 -33.09 -5.66 -40.64
N GLY A 260 -34.29 -5.88 -41.17
CA GLY A 260 -34.61 -6.52 -42.44
C GLY A 260 -36.02 -6.07 -42.77
#